data_AF-B8BS53-F1
#
_entry.id   AF-B8BS53-F1
#
_cell.length_a   1.000
_cell.length_b   1.000
_cell.length_c   1.000
_cell.angle_alpha   90.00
_cell.angle_beta   90.00
_cell.angle_gamma   90.00
#
_symmetry.space_group_name_H-M   'P 1'
#
loop_
_entity.id
_entity.type
_entity.pdbx_description
1 polymer ?
#
loop_
_entity_poly.entity_id
_entity_poly.type
_entity_poly.pdbx_seq_one_letter_code
_entity_poly.pdbx_strand_id
1 'polypeptide(L)'
;ALLRHEFAYVMGQLRDERSIPALERTLLNDADDTMVRHECAEALGAIGSASSMPALEKCRDNDNSIEVGETCRLALDFIQWKANGGVEGDANTPIACACMLNPYSSVDPAPPHPKHQALSTEDIGAILQDEQQPLFERFRAMFSLRNRGGPDSVKQLGSALINDTSSALLRHEVAYVLGQTQHPDAVEYLETSLKRNNEHRMVRHESAEALGAIEERWGECEVILEQFLNDEDDVVRESCMVALDAADY
;
A
#
# COMPACT_ATOMS: atom_id res chain seq x y z
N ALA A 1 -6.49 -13.89 9.31
CA ALA A 1 -6.15 -13.63 7.90
C ALA A 1 -4.77 -12.96 7.77
N LEU A 2 -4.43 -12.10 8.73
CA LEU A 2 -3.18 -11.34 8.84
C LEU A 2 -1.91 -12.11 8.47
N LEU A 3 -1.61 -13.23 9.15
CA LEU A 3 -0.37 -13.98 8.87
C LEU A 3 -0.24 -14.44 7.40
N ARG A 4 -1.35 -14.76 6.73
CA ARG A 4 -1.32 -15.19 5.31
C ARG A 4 -1.15 -14.02 4.35
N HIS A 5 -1.68 -12.85 4.72
CA HIS A 5 -1.40 -11.58 4.06
C HIS A 5 0.10 -11.31 4.10
N GLU A 6 0.72 -11.31 5.30
CA GLU A 6 2.17 -11.10 5.45
C GLU A 6 3.02 -12.08 4.63
N PHE A 7 2.63 -13.36 4.58
CA PHE A 7 3.34 -14.31 3.74
C PHE A 7 3.25 -13.98 2.26
N ALA A 8 2.08 -13.55 1.76
CA ALA A 8 1.92 -13.16 0.36
C ALA A 8 2.76 -11.92 0.05
N TYR A 9 2.72 -10.90 0.93
CA TYR A 9 3.54 -9.70 0.84
C TYR A 9 5.02 -10.03 0.70
N VAL A 10 5.56 -10.83 1.64
CA VAL A 10 6.98 -11.23 1.63
C VAL A 10 7.35 -11.97 0.35
N MET A 11 6.49 -12.84 -0.19
CA MET A 11 6.77 -13.53 -1.46
C MET A 11 6.84 -12.56 -2.64
N GLY A 12 6.00 -11.52 -2.63
CA GLY A 12 6.04 -10.42 -3.60
C GLY A 12 7.36 -9.64 -3.52
N GLN A 13 7.75 -9.24 -2.31
CA GLN A 13 9.00 -8.50 -2.07
C GLN A 13 10.24 -9.32 -2.48
N LEU A 14 10.24 -10.63 -2.25
CA LEU A 14 11.31 -11.55 -2.66
C LEU A 14 11.34 -11.81 -4.19
N ARG A 15 10.24 -11.52 -4.90
CA ARG A 15 10.05 -11.81 -6.33
C ARG A 15 10.33 -13.27 -6.70
N ASP A 16 10.02 -14.20 -5.81
CA ASP A 16 10.29 -15.61 -6.02
C ASP A 16 9.22 -16.24 -6.92
N GLU A 17 9.54 -16.46 -8.20
CA GLU A 17 8.62 -17.08 -9.16
C GLU A 17 8.11 -18.47 -8.73
N ARG A 18 8.82 -19.17 -7.83
CA ARG A 18 8.36 -20.47 -7.29
C ARG A 18 7.08 -20.35 -6.46
N SER A 19 6.77 -19.15 -5.97
CA SER A 19 5.55 -18.86 -5.20
C SER A 19 4.31 -18.68 -6.08
N ILE A 20 4.47 -18.39 -7.39
CA ILE A 20 3.37 -18.09 -8.33
C ILE A 20 2.22 -19.11 -8.24
N PRO A 21 2.45 -20.45 -8.29
CA PRO A 21 1.35 -21.41 -8.27
C PRO A 21 0.53 -21.39 -6.97
N ALA A 22 1.13 -20.97 -5.85
CA ALA A 22 0.43 -20.85 -4.57
C ALA A 22 -0.34 -19.53 -4.47
N LEU A 23 0.25 -18.43 -4.96
CA LEU A 23 -0.38 -17.11 -5.03
C LEU A 23 -1.60 -17.14 -5.95
N GLU A 24 -1.48 -17.69 -7.16
CA GLU A 24 -2.59 -17.83 -8.12
C GLU A 24 -3.72 -18.69 -7.55
N ARG A 25 -3.39 -19.80 -6.88
CA ARG A 25 -4.41 -20.65 -6.26
C ARG A 25 -5.22 -19.90 -5.21
N THR A 26 -4.56 -19.05 -4.42
CA THR A 26 -5.21 -18.26 -3.37
C THR A 26 -6.03 -17.12 -3.97
N LEU A 27 -5.46 -16.38 -4.91
CA LEU A 27 -6.15 -15.33 -5.65
C LEU A 27 -7.45 -15.84 -6.30
N LEU A 28 -7.40 -17.00 -6.96
CA LEU A 28 -8.52 -17.58 -7.69
C LEU A 28 -9.54 -18.32 -6.79
N ASN A 29 -9.33 -18.35 -5.47
CA ASN A 29 -10.25 -18.96 -4.53
C ASN A 29 -11.23 -17.91 -3.98
N ASP A 30 -12.40 -17.77 -4.61
CA ASP A 30 -13.43 -16.78 -4.23
C ASP A 30 -13.99 -16.97 -2.80
N ALA A 31 -13.73 -18.13 -2.18
CA ALA A 31 -14.13 -18.41 -0.80
C ALA A 31 -13.07 -17.97 0.24
N ASP A 32 -11.91 -17.48 -0.21
CA ASP A 32 -10.84 -17.01 0.66
C ASP A 32 -11.06 -15.56 1.12
N ASP A 33 -10.30 -15.13 2.11
CA ASP A 33 -10.36 -13.77 2.66
C ASP A 33 -9.87 -12.74 1.64
N THR A 34 -10.69 -11.71 1.39
CA THR A 34 -10.39 -10.59 0.49
C THR A 34 -9.01 -9.98 0.72
N MET A 35 -8.61 -9.82 1.99
CA MET A 35 -7.32 -9.24 2.37
C MET A 35 -6.15 -10.08 1.86
N VAL A 36 -6.23 -11.40 2.05
CA VAL A 36 -5.20 -12.33 1.57
C VAL A 36 -5.18 -12.39 0.04
N ARG A 37 -6.34 -12.29 -0.60
CA ARG A 37 -6.47 -12.37 -2.06
C ARG A 37 -5.90 -11.13 -2.75
N HIS A 38 -6.14 -9.92 -2.24
CA HIS A 38 -5.51 -8.73 -2.83
C HIS A 38 -4.00 -8.81 -2.69
N GLU A 39 -3.49 -9.24 -1.54
CA GLU A 39 -2.05 -9.34 -1.32
C GLU A 39 -1.40 -10.38 -2.24
N CYS A 40 -2.10 -11.46 -2.56
CA CYS A 40 -1.66 -12.40 -3.59
C CYS A 40 -1.61 -11.75 -4.98
N ALA A 41 -2.57 -10.91 -5.34
CA ALA A 41 -2.55 -10.18 -6.62
C ALA A 41 -1.39 -9.18 -6.67
N GLU A 42 -1.14 -8.45 -5.58
CA GLU A 42 -0.03 -7.52 -5.46
C GLU A 42 1.31 -8.24 -5.60
N ALA A 43 1.51 -9.35 -4.87
CA ALA A 43 2.70 -10.17 -4.95
C ALA A 43 2.98 -10.69 -6.37
N LEU A 44 1.94 -11.10 -7.10
CA LEU A 44 2.07 -11.50 -8.51
C LEU A 44 2.49 -10.32 -9.41
N GLY A 45 1.97 -9.12 -9.16
CA GLY A 45 2.42 -7.88 -9.81
C GLY A 45 3.89 -7.56 -9.51
N ALA A 46 4.29 -7.66 -8.24
CA ALA A 46 5.66 -7.44 -7.78
C ALA A 46 6.66 -8.41 -8.43
N ILE A 47 6.32 -9.70 -8.50
CA ILE A 47 7.07 -10.74 -9.22
C ILE A 47 7.18 -10.36 -10.71
N GLY A 48 6.08 -9.89 -11.30
CA GLY A 48 6.07 -9.30 -12.64
C GLY A 48 6.13 -10.32 -13.78
N SER A 49 5.79 -11.59 -13.52
CA SER A 49 5.81 -12.64 -14.53
C SER A 49 4.57 -12.56 -15.44
N ALA A 50 4.79 -12.55 -16.76
CA ALA A 50 3.70 -12.60 -17.74
C ALA A 50 2.85 -13.88 -17.62
N SER A 51 3.37 -14.94 -16.99
CA SER A 51 2.62 -16.19 -16.77
C SER A 51 1.39 -16.01 -15.87
N SER A 52 1.39 -14.98 -15.02
CA SER A 52 0.29 -14.70 -14.07
C SER A 52 -0.78 -13.77 -14.60
N MET A 53 -0.57 -13.17 -15.79
CA MET A 53 -1.56 -12.28 -16.41
C MET A 53 -2.94 -12.92 -16.57
N PRO A 54 -3.10 -14.21 -16.98
CA PRO A 54 -4.43 -14.81 -17.10
C PRO A 54 -5.22 -14.88 -15.79
N ALA A 55 -4.54 -15.12 -14.66
CA ALA A 55 -5.18 -15.15 -13.34
C ALA A 55 -5.58 -13.74 -12.90
N LEU A 56 -4.69 -12.76 -13.09
CA LEU A 56 -4.94 -11.35 -12.79
C LEU A 56 -6.08 -10.78 -13.65
N GLU A 57 -6.11 -11.06 -14.96
CA GLU A 57 -7.16 -10.62 -15.87
C GLU A 57 -8.53 -11.18 -15.46
N LYS A 58 -8.58 -12.47 -15.08
CA LYS A 58 -9.81 -13.10 -14.63
C LYS A 58 -10.39 -12.38 -13.40
N CYS A 59 -9.58 -12.10 -12.37
CA CYS A 59 -10.02 -11.41 -11.16
C CYS A 59 -10.32 -9.93 -11.43
N ARG A 60 -9.50 -9.22 -12.22
CA ARG A 60 -9.76 -7.83 -12.62
C ARG A 60 -11.20 -7.63 -13.15
N ASP A 61 -11.68 -8.58 -13.97
CA ASP A 61 -12.94 -8.45 -14.68
C ASP A 61 -14.15 -9.07 -13.96
N ASN A 62 -13.92 -10.04 -13.06
CA ASN A 62 -15.01 -10.88 -12.51
C ASN A 62 -14.99 -11.05 -10.99
N ASP A 63 -14.11 -10.37 -10.26
CA ASP A 63 -14.10 -10.49 -8.79
C ASP A 63 -15.31 -9.82 -8.15
N ASN A 64 -15.75 -10.37 -7.01
CA ASN A 64 -16.79 -9.76 -6.20
C ASN A 64 -16.24 -8.68 -5.25
N SER A 65 -14.93 -8.70 -4.98
CA SER A 65 -14.24 -7.65 -4.23
C SER A 65 -13.68 -6.59 -5.17
N ILE A 66 -13.98 -5.33 -4.86
CA ILE A 66 -13.44 -4.17 -5.58
C ILE A 66 -11.92 -4.13 -5.39
N GLU A 67 -11.44 -4.37 -4.17
CA GLU A 67 -10.05 -4.31 -3.76
C GLU A 67 -9.20 -5.32 -4.54
N VAL A 68 -9.67 -6.56 -4.69
CA VAL A 68 -8.96 -7.60 -5.47
C VAL A 68 -8.92 -7.21 -6.95
N GLY A 69 -10.05 -6.74 -7.50
CA GLY A 69 -10.11 -6.32 -8.90
C GLY A 69 -9.22 -5.10 -9.21
N GLU A 70 -9.17 -4.12 -8.31
CA GLU A 70 -8.28 -2.96 -8.38
C GLU A 70 -6.81 -3.35 -8.29
N THR A 71 -6.46 -4.24 -7.37
CA THR A 71 -5.09 -4.73 -7.20
C THR A 71 -4.63 -5.51 -8.42
N CYS A 72 -5.49 -6.37 -8.98
CA CYS A 72 -5.20 -7.07 -10.22
C CYS A 72 -4.96 -6.12 -11.40
N ARG A 73 -5.72 -5.02 -11.47
CA ARG A 73 -5.53 -3.97 -12.49
C ARG A 73 -4.16 -3.31 -12.35
N LEU A 74 -3.79 -2.90 -11.13
CA LEU A 74 -2.48 -2.31 -10.85
C LEU A 74 -1.33 -3.26 -11.19
N ALA A 75 -1.45 -4.54 -10.80
CA ALA A 75 -0.47 -5.57 -11.11
C ALA A 75 -0.27 -5.74 -12.64
N LEU A 76 -1.37 -5.77 -13.40
CA LEU A 76 -1.32 -5.84 -14.86
C LEU A 76 -0.70 -4.58 -15.49
N ASP A 77 -1.10 -3.40 -15.01
CA ASP A 77 -0.54 -2.11 -15.47
C ASP A 77 0.97 -2.06 -15.22
N PHE A 78 1.43 -2.56 -14.08
CA PHE A 78 2.85 -2.63 -13.74
C PHE A 78 3.63 -3.64 -14.60
N ILE A 79 3.10 -4.84 -14.80
CA ILE A 79 3.67 -5.84 -15.73
C ILE A 79 3.79 -5.25 -17.13
N GLN A 80 2.75 -4.59 -17.62
CA GLN A 80 2.73 -3.97 -18.94
C GLN A 80 3.70 -2.80 -19.04
N TRP A 81 3.81 -1.98 -17.99
CA TRP A 81 4.79 -0.90 -17.90
C TRP A 81 6.23 -1.43 -18.00
N LYS A 82 6.55 -2.50 -17.28
CA LYS A 82 7.85 -3.19 -17.38
C LYS A 82 8.11 -3.72 -18.79
N ALA A 83 7.14 -4.42 -19.37
CA ALA A 83 7.24 -4.97 -20.71
C ALA A 83 7.49 -3.89 -21.79
N ASN A 84 7.01 -2.67 -21.55
CA ASN A 84 7.20 -1.50 -22.42
C ASN A 84 8.51 -0.74 -22.16
N GLY A 85 9.47 -1.33 -21.43
CA GLY A 85 10.78 -0.73 -21.16
C GLY A 85 10.82 0.18 -19.94
N GLY A 86 9.81 0.09 -19.06
CA GLY A 86 9.87 0.69 -17.73
C GLY A 86 11.02 0.13 -16.91
N VAL A 87 11.83 1.02 -16.32
CA VAL A 87 12.95 0.63 -15.46
C VAL A 87 12.69 1.10 -14.04
N GLU A 88 12.69 0.17 -13.10
CA GLU A 88 12.56 0.46 -11.67
C GLU A 88 13.88 1.02 -11.13
N GLY A 89 13.83 2.14 -10.42
CA GLY A 89 14.97 2.65 -9.63
C GLY A 89 16.30 2.75 -10.38
N ASP A 90 16.30 3.01 -11.69
CA ASP A 90 17.51 2.98 -12.53
C ASP A 90 18.62 3.87 -11.95
N ALA A 91 19.70 3.23 -11.50
CA ALA A 91 20.89 3.88 -10.98
C ALA A 91 21.64 4.72 -12.03
N ASN A 92 21.36 4.53 -13.33
CA ASN A 92 21.91 5.32 -14.43
C ASN A 92 20.97 6.41 -14.95
N THR A 93 19.74 6.49 -14.45
CA THR A 93 18.89 7.67 -14.70
C THR A 93 19.55 8.83 -13.96
N PRO A 94 19.87 9.96 -14.62
CA PRO A 94 20.49 11.09 -13.95
C PRO A 94 19.67 11.43 -12.71
N ILE A 95 20.25 11.23 -11.52
CA ILE A 95 19.60 11.53 -10.25
C ILE A 95 19.40 13.03 -10.22
N ALA A 96 18.27 13.47 -10.75
CA ALA A 96 17.95 14.87 -10.86
C ALA A 96 17.19 15.35 -9.61
N CYS A 97 16.65 14.42 -8.80
CA CYS A 97 16.11 14.66 -7.46
C CYS A 97 16.02 13.37 -6.62
N ALA A 98 16.23 13.46 -5.31
CA ALA A 98 16.14 12.34 -4.37
C ALA A 98 14.76 11.66 -4.31
N CYS A 99 13.67 12.39 -4.64
CA CYS A 99 12.30 11.85 -4.64
C CYS A 99 12.02 10.79 -5.72
N MET A 100 12.94 10.58 -6.65
CA MET A 100 12.83 9.52 -7.67
C MET A 100 13.49 8.22 -7.25
N LEU A 101 14.21 8.21 -6.12
CA LEU A 101 14.76 7.00 -5.51
C LEU A 101 13.73 6.42 -4.54
N ASN A 102 13.59 5.10 -4.48
CA ASN A 102 12.86 4.44 -3.40
C ASN A 102 13.84 4.19 -2.24
N PRO A 103 13.82 4.98 -1.15
CA PRO A 103 14.73 4.77 -0.01
C PRO A 103 14.30 3.59 0.87
N TYR A 104 13.09 3.05 0.68
CA TYR A 104 12.50 2.02 1.53
C TYR A 104 12.78 0.60 1.02
N SER A 105 13.46 0.45 -0.14
CA SER A 105 13.84 -0.83 -0.73
C SER A 105 12.68 -1.82 -0.94
N SER A 106 11.46 -1.31 -1.02
CA SER A 106 10.25 -2.07 -1.34
C SER A 106 10.07 -2.24 -2.85
N VAL A 107 9.38 -3.31 -3.23
CA VAL A 107 8.81 -3.48 -4.56
C VAL A 107 7.46 -2.79 -4.58
N ASP A 108 7.41 -1.58 -5.15
CA ASP A 108 6.19 -0.77 -5.18
C ASP A 108 5.25 -1.23 -6.31
N PRO A 109 3.92 -1.26 -6.09
CA PRO A 109 2.93 -1.56 -7.12
C PRO A 109 2.92 -0.59 -8.31
N ALA A 110 3.46 0.62 -8.12
CA ALA A 110 3.64 1.59 -9.20
C ALA A 110 4.91 2.43 -8.99
N PRO A 111 5.67 2.73 -10.06
CA PRO A 111 6.87 3.56 -9.94
C PRO A 111 6.52 5.07 -9.90
N PRO A 112 7.26 5.92 -9.16
CA PRO A 112 7.04 7.36 -9.19
C PRO A 112 7.11 7.90 -10.63
N HIS A 113 6.29 8.90 -10.97
CA HIS A 113 6.29 9.46 -12.33
C HIS A 113 7.42 10.49 -12.49
N PRO A 114 8.30 10.36 -13.52
CA PRO A 114 9.35 11.35 -13.78
C PRO A 114 8.89 12.81 -13.89
N LYS A 115 7.65 13.07 -14.34
CA LYS A 115 7.09 14.42 -14.43
C LYS A 115 6.90 15.06 -13.07
N HIS A 116 6.68 14.28 -12.02
CA HIS A 116 6.47 14.77 -10.65
C HIS A 116 7.71 15.49 -10.10
N GLN A 117 8.89 15.25 -10.65
CA GLN A 117 10.10 15.98 -10.27
C GLN A 117 9.94 17.51 -10.45
N ALA A 118 9.21 17.94 -11.48
CA ALA A 118 9.00 19.36 -11.77
C ALA A 118 7.79 19.96 -11.04
N LEU A 119 7.02 19.15 -10.30
CA LEU A 119 5.80 19.56 -9.61
C LEU A 119 6.05 19.89 -8.14
N SER A 120 5.28 20.84 -7.60
CA SER A 120 5.23 21.10 -6.16
C SER A 120 4.64 19.90 -5.41
N THR A 121 4.82 19.86 -4.09
CA THR A 121 4.26 18.77 -3.26
C THR A 121 2.75 18.80 -3.30
N GLU A 122 2.17 20.00 -3.31
CA GLU A 122 0.74 20.26 -3.42
C GLU A 122 0.17 19.79 -4.76
N ASP A 123 0.87 20.05 -5.87
CA ASP A 123 0.42 19.61 -7.19
C ASP A 123 0.41 18.07 -7.31
N ILE A 124 1.38 17.38 -6.71
CA ILE A 124 1.38 15.91 -6.65
C ILE A 124 0.25 15.42 -5.73
N GLY A 125 0.03 16.09 -4.60
CA GLY A 125 -1.10 15.83 -3.72
C GLY A 125 -2.45 15.98 -4.41
N ALA A 126 -2.58 16.94 -5.33
CA ALA A 126 -3.78 17.12 -6.15
C ALA A 126 -3.99 15.94 -7.13
N ILE A 127 -2.92 15.38 -7.71
CA ILE A 127 -3.02 14.17 -8.55
C ILE A 127 -3.49 12.97 -7.72
N LEU A 128 -2.92 12.78 -6.51
CA LEU A 128 -3.31 11.70 -5.61
C LEU A 128 -4.79 11.77 -5.21
N GLN A 129 -5.30 12.99 -4.95
CA GLN A 129 -6.67 13.22 -4.47
C GLN A 129 -7.71 13.36 -5.60
N ASP A 130 -7.30 13.35 -6.87
CA ASP A 130 -8.23 13.44 -8.01
C ASP A 130 -8.82 12.07 -8.33
N GLU A 131 -10.06 11.83 -7.86
CA GLU A 131 -10.82 10.59 -8.10
C GLU A 131 -11.13 10.35 -9.60
N GLN A 132 -10.90 11.32 -10.49
CA GLN A 132 -11.03 11.14 -11.94
C GLN A 132 -9.75 10.59 -12.59
N GLN A 133 -8.62 10.58 -11.89
CA GLN A 133 -7.39 10.00 -12.40
C GLN A 133 -7.42 8.47 -12.36
N PRO A 134 -6.78 7.79 -13.33
CA PRO A 134 -6.54 6.36 -13.24
C PRO A 134 -5.82 6.01 -11.93
N LEU A 135 -6.24 4.91 -11.28
CA LEU A 135 -5.68 4.48 -10.00
C LEU A 135 -4.16 4.32 -10.05
N PHE A 136 -3.62 3.80 -11.15
CA PHE A 136 -2.18 3.70 -11.36
C PHE A 136 -1.49 5.06 -11.23
N GLU A 137 -1.99 6.12 -11.85
CA GLU A 137 -1.38 7.46 -11.75
C GLU A 137 -1.47 8.05 -10.34
N ARG A 138 -2.55 7.77 -9.61
CA ARG A 138 -2.70 8.14 -8.19
C ARG A 138 -1.66 7.43 -7.31
N PHE A 139 -1.43 6.14 -7.56
CA PHE A 139 -0.37 5.37 -6.89
C PHE A 139 1.02 5.94 -7.19
N ARG A 140 1.30 6.33 -8.44
CA ARG A 140 2.57 6.97 -8.81
C ARG A 140 2.76 8.30 -8.09
N ALA A 141 1.69 9.08 -7.90
CA ALA A 141 1.72 10.33 -7.13
C ALA A 141 2.02 10.07 -5.64
N MET A 142 1.34 9.10 -5.04
CA MET A 142 1.58 8.64 -3.66
C MET A 142 3.03 8.21 -3.43
N PHE A 143 3.61 7.35 -4.27
CA PHE A 143 5.01 6.94 -4.13
C PHE A 143 5.99 8.09 -4.37
N SER A 144 5.63 9.07 -5.22
CA SER A 144 6.43 10.29 -5.38
C SER A 144 6.43 11.17 -4.13
N LEU A 145 5.29 11.27 -3.43
CA LEU A 145 5.17 11.97 -2.14
C LEU A 145 5.96 11.24 -1.05
N ARG A 146 5.80 9.91 -0.94
CA ARG A 146 6.55 9.08 0.02
C ARG A 146 8.05 9.27 -0.13
N ASN A 147 8.56 9.19 -1.36
CA ASN A 147 9.98 9.34 -1.64
C ASN A 147 10.48 10.77 -1.45
N ARG A 148 9.61 11.78 -1.63
CA ARG A 148 9.93 13.18 -1.35
C ARG A 148 10.04 13.45 0.14
N GLY A 149 9.18 12.82 0.94
CA GLY A 149 9.17 12.94 2.39
C GLY A 149 8.86 14.34 2.89
N GLY A 150 9.03 14.53 4.21
CA GLY A 150 8.78 15.78 4.90
C GLY A 150 7.29 16.05 5.21
N PRO A 151 7.02 17.06 6.05
CA PRO A 151 5.70 17.31 6.63
C PRO A 151 4.65 17.66 5.56
N ASP A 152 5.02 18.38 4.51
CA ASP A 152 4.09 18.71 3.42
C ASP A 152 3.66 17.46 2.65
N SER A 153 4.56 16.48 2.44
CA SER A 153 4.21 15.22 1.77
C SER A 153 3.32 14.36 2.65
N VAL A 154 3.62 14.29 3.95
CA VAL A 154 2.80 13.59 4.96
C VAL A 154 1.40 14.19 5.02
N LYS A 155 1.28 15.52 4.95
CA LYS A 155 -0.02 16.21 4.89
C LYS A 155 -0.82 15.82 3.64
N GLN A 156 -0.20 15.73 2.48
CA GLN A 156 -0.90 15.30 1.26
C GLN A 156 -1.34 13.83 1.34
N LEU A 157 -0.46 12.94 1.81
CA LEU A 157 -0.76 11.53 2.03
C LEU A 157 -1.90 11.36 3.06
N GLY A 158 -1.78 11.97 4.23
CA GLY A 158 -2.81 11.95 5.27
C GLY A 158 -4.15 12.52 4.80
N SER A 159 -4.13 13.57 3.98
CA SER A 159 -5.37 14.10 3.37
C SER A 159 -6.03 13.07 2.45
N ALA A 160 -5.27 12.31 1.67
CA ALA A 160 -5.81 11.23 0.84
C ALA A 160 -6.36 10.07 1.69
N LEU A 161 -5.67 9.67 2.77
CA LEU A 161 -6.16 8.65 3.71
C LEU A 161 -7.53 9.02 4.29
N ILE A 162 -7.72 10.30 4.63
CA ILE A 162 -8.94 10.74 5.28
C ILE A 162 -10.06 11.06 4.29
N ASN A 163 -9.75 11.65 3.15
CA ASN A 163 -10.77 12.23 2.27
C ASN A 163 -11.11 11.36 1.05
N ASP A 164 -10.27 10.39 0.66
CA ASP A 164 -10.60 9.52 -0.46
C ASP A 164 -11.83 8.66 -0.13
N THR A 165 -12.83 8.71 -1.02
CA THR A 165 -14.04 7.88 -0.89
C THR A 165 -14.14 6.81 -1.97
N SER A 166 -13.18 6.79 -2.89
CA SER A 166 -13.25 6.01 -4.12
C SER A 166 -12.65 4.61 -4.01
N SER A 167 -11.60 4.41 -3.20
CA SER A 167 -10.86 3.14 -3.16
C SER A 167 -10.31 2.84 -1.76
N ALA A 168 -10.78 1.75 -1.16
CA ALA A 168 -10.20 1.22 0.07
C ALA A 168 -8.76 0.75 -0.14
N LEU A 169 -8.44 0.22 -1.33
CA LEU A 169 -7.08 -0.17 -1.70
C LEU A 169 -6.13 1.04 -1.71
N LEU A 170 -6.54 2.18 -2.26
CA LEU A 170 -5.70 3.38 -2.22
C LEU A 170 -5.48 3.85 -0.78
N ARG A 171 -6.53 3.89 0.05
CA ARG A 171 -6.40 4.32 1.45
C ARG A 171 -5.48 3.38 2.25
N HIS A 172 -5.59 2.08 2.03
CA HIS A 172 -4.67 1.08 2.57
C HIS A 172 -3.23 1.42 2.21
N GLU A 173 -2.94 1.56 0.92
CA GLU A 173 -1.58 1.83 0.47
C GLU A 173 -1.05 3.17 1.00
N VAL A 174 -1.92 4.18 1.14
CA VAL A 174 -1.56 5.45 1.77
C VAL A 174 -1.17 5.26 3.23
N ALA A 175 -1.89 4.43 4.00
CA ALA A 175 -1.53 4.11 5.38
C ALA A 175 -0.18 3.38 5.45
N TYR A 176 0.04 2.42 4.55
CA TYR A 176 1.31 1.69 4.44
C TYR A 176 2.48 2.64 4.21
N VAL A 177 2.39 3.52 3.20
CA VAL A 177 3.49 4.46 2.92
C VAL A 177 3.68 5.51 4.02
N LEU A 178 2.63 5.88 4.76
CA LEU A 178 2.75 6.72 5.95
C LEU A 178 3.55 6.00 7.05
N GLY A 179 3.27 4.71 7.28
CA GLY A 179 4.06 3.85 8.15
C GLY A 179 5.53 3.77 7.73
N GLN A 180 5.80 3.56 6.43
CA GLN A 180 7.16 3.56 5.89
C GLN A 180 7.89 4.88 6.15
N THR A 181 7.20 6.02 6.06
CA THR A 181 7.82 7.33 6.32
C THR A 181 8.20 7.55 7.78
N GLN A 182 7.56 6.82 8.71
CA GLN A 182 7.70 6.93 10.16
C GLN A 182 7.56 8.37 10.70
N HIS A 183 6.94 9.28 9.95
CA HIS A 183 6.93 10.69 10.28
C HIS A 183 5.87 10.99 11.36
N PRO A 184 6.19 11.71 12.45
CA PRO A 184 5.28 11.93 13.59
C PRO A 184 3.97 12.66 13.23
N ASP A 185 3.99 13.51 12.21
CA ASP A 185 2.77 14.19 11.70
C ASP A 185 1.72 13.23 11.13
N ALA A 186 2.06 11.97 10.85
CA ALA A 186 1.14 10.97 10.34
C ALA A 186 0.15 10.45 11.40
N VAL A 187 0.51 10.51 12.69
CA VAL A 187 -0.22 9.87 13.80
C VAL A 187 -1.69 10.27 13.83
N GLU A 188 -2.01 11.56 13.70
CA GLU A 188 -3.39 12.05 13.75
C GLU A 188 -4.26 11.50 12.60
N TYR A 189 -3.66 11.36 11.40
CA TYR A 189 -4.34 10.82 10.24
C TYR A 189 -4.57 9.31 10.40
N LEU A 190 -3.56 8.58 10.86
CA LEU A 190 -3.66 7.13 11.09
C LEU A 190 -4.63 6.80 12.22
N GLU A 191 -4.61 7.57 13.31
CA GLU A 191 -5.59 7.45 14.40
C GLU A 191 -7.01 7.69 13.90
N THR A 192 -7.22 8.76 13.13
CA THR A 192 -8.53 9.10 12.57
C THR A 192 -9.04 7.99 11.63
N SER A 193 -8.16 7.38 10.84
CA SER A 193 -8.45 6.23 9.98
C SER A 193 -8.84 5.00 10.80
N LEU A 194 -8.02 4.61 11.80
CA LEU A 194 -8.25 3.46 12.65
C LEU A 194 -9.57 3.56 13.46
N LYS A 195 -9.92 4.76 13.92
CA LYS A 195 -11.16 5.09 14.68
C LYS A 195 -12.43 5.17 13.82
N ARG A 196 -12.32 5.13 12.49
CA ARG A 196 -13.47 5.34 11.61
C ARG A 196 -14.34 4.06 11.56
N ASN A 197 -15.52 4.14 12.17
CA ASN A 197 -16.48 3.02 12.29
C ASN A 197 -16.87 2.34 10.96
N ASN A 198 -16.92 3.08 9.86
CA ASN A 198 -17.29 2.57 8.54
C ASN A 198 -16.09 2.44 7.59
N GLU A 199 -14.87 2.38 8.13
CA GLU A 199 -13.68 2.15 7.33
C GLU A 199 -13.52 0.69 6.97
N HIS A 200 -12.96 0.43 5.79
CA HIS A 200 -12.66 -0.93 5.37
C HIS A 200 -11.58 -1.53 6.28
N ARG A 201 -11.77 -2.79 6.67
CA ARG A 201 -10.89 -3.47 7.63
C ARG A 201 -9.41 -3.46 7.23
N MET A 202 -9.11 -3.57 5.94
CA MET A 202 -7.72 -3.55 5.44
C MET A 202 -7.05 -2.20 5.72
N VAL A 203 -7.79 -1.09 5.62
CA VAL A 203 -7.27 0.25 5.87
C VAL A 203 -7.03 0.44 7.36
N ARG A 204 -7.94 -0.08 8.21
CA ARG A 204 -7.79 -0.03 9.68
C ARG A 204 -6.60 -0.86 10.15
N HIS A 205 -6.46 -2.07 9.62
CA HIS A 205 -5.30 -2.95 9.79
C HIS A 205 -3.99 -2.20 9.49
N GLU A 206 -3.87 -1.68 8.27
CA GLU A 206 -2.65 -0.99 7.83
C GLU A 206 -2.39 0.28 8.65
N SER A 207 -3.45 0.99 9.06
CA SER A 207 -3.33 2.16 9.94
C SER A 207 -2.79 1.78 11.33
N ALA A 208 -3.16 0.62 11.86
CA ALA A 208 -2.64 0.12 13.13
C ALA A 208 -1.16 -0.25 13.02
N GLU A 209 -0.75 -0.93 11.95
CA GLU A 209 0.67 -1.28 11.74
C GLU A 209 1.54 -0.05 11.49
N ALA A 210 1.03 0.92 10.72
CA ALA A 210 1.69 2.19 10.49
C ALA A 210 1.87 2.99 11.79
N LEU A 211 0.89 2.99 12.71
CA LEU A 211 1.05 3.56 14.05
C LEU A 211 2.14 2.82 14.85
N GLY A 212 2.18 1.50 14.71
CA GLY A 212 3.21 0.61 15.26
C GLY A 212 4.65 0.99 14.85
N ALA A 213 4.81 1.50 13.63
CA ALA A 213 6.10 1.86 13.08
C ALA A 213 6.62 3.25 13.48
N ILE A 214 5.80 4.11 14.12
CA ILE A 214 6.19 5.50 14.42
C ILE A 214 6.82 5.59 15.82
N GLU A 215 8.15 5.67 15.88
CA GLU A 215 8.91 5.71 17.13
C GLU A 215 8.83 7.06 17.87
N GLU A 216 8.89 8.19 17.15
CA GLU A 216 9.03 9.53 17.76
C GLU A 216 7.85 9.92 18.66
N ARG A 217 6.65 9.39 18.37
CA ARG A 217 5.42 9.59 19.15
C ARG A 217 4.89 8.28 19.75
N TRP A 218 5.78 7.31 20.03
CA TRP A 218 5.38 5.96 20.46
C TRP A 218 4.39 5.95 21.63
N GLY A 219 4.62 6.74 22.69
CA GLY A 219 3.71 6.74 23.84
C GLY A 219 2.27 7.19 23.53
N GLU A 220 2.07 7.95 22.46
CA GLU A 220 0.73 8.27 21.95
C GLU A 220 0.18 7.14 21.10
N CYS A 221 1.00 6.56 20.22
CA CYS A 221 0.65 5.40 19.39
C CYS A 221 0.25 4.19 20.26
N GLU A 222 0.99 3.89 21.32
CA GLU A 222 0.71 2.82 22.28
C GLU A 222 -0.69 2.98 22.87
N VAL A 223 -1.00 4.16 23.40
CA VAL A 223 -2.33 4.47 23.97
C VAL A 223 -3.44 4.35 22.93
N ILE A 224 -3.17 4.69 21.67
CA ILE A 224 -4.14 4.51 20.57
C ILE A 224 -4.36 3.02 20.30
N LEU A 225 -3.30 2.24 20.12
CA LEU A 225 -3.35 0.81 19.78
C LEU A 225 -4.03 -0.02 20.88
N GLU A 226 -3.76 0.29 22.15
CA GLU A 226 -4.39 -0.38 23.30
C GLU A 226 -5.93 -0.29 23.28
N GLN A 227 -6.49 0.80 22.72
CA GLN A 227 -7.95 0.97 22.61
C GLN A 227 -8.59 -0.09 21.70
N PHE A 228 -7.82 -0.72 20.81
CA PHE A 228 -8.30 -1.63 19.77
C PHE A 228 -7.92 -3.11 20.02
N LEU A 229 -7.32 -3.44 21.16
CA LEU A 229 -7.01 -4.83 21.55
C LEU A 229 -8.26 -5.74 21.69
N ASN A 230 -9.45 -5.14 21.76
CA ASN A 230 -10.74 -5.84 21.81
C ASN A 230 -11.69 -5.43 20.67
N ASP A 231 -11.17 -4.92 19.55
CA ASP A 231 -11.97 -4.61 18.35
C ASP A 231 -12.80 -5.82 17.88
N GLU A 232 -13.95 -5.56 17.26
CA GLU A 232 -14.80 -6.64 16.73
C GLU A 232 -14.18 -7.32 15.51
N ASP A 233 -13.34 -6.61 14.75
CA ASP A 233 -12.59 -7.18 13.63
C ASP A 233 -11.30 -7.86 14.14
N ASP A 234 -11.12 -9.13 13.78
CA ASP A 234 -10.00 -9.94 14.23
C ASP A 234 -8.66 -9.45 13.70
N VAL A 235 -8.59 -9.00 12.45
CA VAL A 235 -7.34 -8.49 11.85
C VAL A 235 -6.94 -7.17 12.49
N VAL A 236 -7.89 -6.27 12.75
CA VAL A 236 -7.57 -5.00 13.43
C VAL A 236 -6.98 -5.27 14.81
N ARG A 237 -7.61 -6.17 15.57
CA ARG A 237 -7.08 -6.64 16.86
C ARG A 237 -5.68 -7.23 16.76
N GLU A 238 -5.50 -8.17 15.84
CA GLU A 238 -4.23 -8.88 15.64
C GLU A 238 -3.11 -7.91 15.26
N SER A 239 -3.37 -6.92 14.41
CA SER A 239 -2.37 -5.92 14.04
C SER A 239 -2.03 -4.96 15.16
N CYS A 240 -3.00 -4.55 15.98
CA CYS A 240 -2.68 -3.78 17.19
C CYS A 240 -1.81 -4.59 18.16
N MET A 241 -2.06 -5.89 18.32
CA MET A 241 -1.21 -6.77 19.14
C MET A 241 0.22 -6.86 18.57
N VAL A 242 0.37 -7.10 17.27
CA VAL A 242 1.68 -7.19 16.62
C VAL A 242 2.45 -5.86 16.72
N ALA A 243 1.77 -4.73 16.49
CA ALA A 243 2.36 -3.40 16.58
C ALA A 243 2.89 -3.11 18.01
N LEU A 244 2.14 -3.49 19.04
CA LEU A 244 2.56 -3.35 20.44
C LEU A 244 3.72 -4.30 20.77
N ASP A 245 3.64 -5.56 20.36
CA ASP A 245 4.70 -6.55 20.60
C ASP A 245 6.02 -6.15 19.91
N ALA A 246 5.97 -5.52 18.73
CA ALA A 246 7.15 -5.11 17.98
C ALA A 246 7.96 -4.02 18.68
N ALA A 247 7.32 -3.16 19.48
CA ALA A 247 7.99 -2.09 20.21
C ALA A 247 8.74 -2.58 21.47
N ASP A 248 8.42 -3.77 21.95
CA ASP A 248 9.06 -4.39 23.12
C ASP A 248 10.42 -5.06 22.79
N TYR A 249 10.83 -5.09 21.51
CA TYR A 249 12.06 -5.74 21.01
C TYR A 249 13.13 -4.76 20.53
#